data_AF-A0A968FYR7-F1
#
_entry.id   AF-A0A968FYR7-F1
#
_cell.length_a   1.000
_cell.length_b   1.000
_cell.length_c   1.000
_cell.angle_alpha   90.00
_cell.angle_beta   90.00
_cell.angle_gamma   90.00
#
_symmetry.space_group_name_H-M   'P 1'
#
loop_
_entity.id
_entity.type
_entity.pdbx_description
1 polymer ?
#
loop_
_entity_poly.entity_id
_entity_poly.type
_entity_poly.pdbx_seq_one_letter_code
_entity_poly.pdbx_strand_id
1 'polypeptide(L)'
;MPKIEIQSFFYDLIHCKDKILGAFEKWDEKYGDDERGPLVAGIRECPDQELINLLINIQRLATGYEQIKELIDAAEQEEVEKAMTEDEEDEEF
;
A
#
# COMPACT_ATOMS: atom_id res chain seq x y z
N MET A 1 12.18 -5.14 12.88
CA MET A 1 12.79 -4.66 11.62
C MET A 1 13.66 -3.45 11.92
N PRO A 2 14.94 -3.40 11.51
CA PRO A 2 15.81 -2.23 11.65
C PRO A 2 15.13 -0.93 11.21
N LYS A 3 15.36 0.17 11.92
CA LYS A 3 14.73 1.49 11.63
C LYS A 3 14.93 1.96 10.18
N ILE A 4 16.08 1.66 9.59
CA ILE A 4 16.41 1.97 8.19
C ILE A 4 15.52 1.19 7.22
N GLU A 5 15.25 -0.08 7.50
CA GLU A 5 14.41 -0.93 6.64
C GLU A 5 12.94 -0.50 6.67
N ILE A 6 12.43 -0.05 7.81
CA ILE A 6 11.07 0.50 7.93
C ILE A 6 10.92 1.77 7.10
N GLN A 7 11.89 2.68 7.17
CA GLN A 7 11.86 3.92 6.39
C GLN A 7 11.91 3.63 4.88
N SER A 8 12.77 2.72 4.45
CA SER A 8 12.84 2.29 3.05
C SER A 8 11.54 1.65 2.59
N PHE A 9 10.92 0.81 3.42
CA PHE A 9 9.63 0.19 3.12
C PHE A 9 8.53 1.22 2.85
N PHE A 10 8.32 2.17 3.76
CA PHE A 10 7.30 3.20 3.55
C PHE A 10 7.62 4.12 2.38
N TYR A 11 8.90 4.45 2.17
CA TYR A 11 9.34 5.21 1.01
C TYR A 11 8.98 4.50 -0.30
N ASP A 12 9.22 3.18 -0.39
CA ASP A 12 8.90 2.39 -1.58
C ASP A 12 7.38 2.36 -1.85
N LEU A 13 6.55 2.28 -0.81
CA LEU A 13 5.08 2.33 -0.97
C LEU A 13 4.60 3.69 -1.46
N ILE A 14 5.11 4.79 -0.88
CA ILE A 14 4.79 6.14 -1.33
C ILE A 14 5.19 6.30 -2.80
N HIS A 15 6.40 5.85 -3.17
CA HIS A 15 6.89 5.93 -4.54
C HIS A 15 6.04 5.10 -5.52
N CYS A 16 5.54 3.93 -5.11
CA CYS A 16 4.59 3.15 -5.91
C CYS A 16 3.29 3.92 -6.13
N LYS A 17 2.73 4.51 -5.06
CA LYS A 17 1.51 5.33 -5.13
C LYS A 17 1.68 6.52 -6.08
N ASP A 18 2.79 7.25 -5.97
CA ASP A 18 3.04 8.44 -6.79
C ASP A 18 3.16 8.09 -8.27
N LYS A 19 3.77 6.93 -8.61
CA LYS A 19 3.82 6.43 -9.99
C LYS A 19 2.45 6.06 -10.55
N ILE A 20 1.58 5.48 -9.72
CA ILE A 20 0.20 5.13 -10.12
C ILE A 20 -0.58 6.41 -10.39
N LEU A 21 -0.55 7.37 -9.46
CA LEU A 21 -1.24 8.64 -9.62
C LEU A 21 -0.72 9.42 -10.82
N GLY A 22 0.59 9.48 -11.02
CA GLY A 22 1.18 10.14 -12.18
C GLY A 22 0.83 9.47 -13.52
N ALA A 23 0.44 8.20 -13.55
CA ALA A 23 -0.11 7.57 -14.76
C ALA A 23 -1.56 8.00 -14.99
N PHE A 24 -2.37 8.04 -13.93
CA PHE A 24 -3.78 8.45 -14.01
C PHE A 24 -3.91 9.93 -14.36
N GLU A 25 -3.11 10.82 -13.77
CA GLU A 25 -3.09 12.24 -14.09
C GLU A 25 -2.79 12.48 -15.59
N LYS A 26 -1.82 11.75 -16.15
CA LYS A 26 -1.53 11.82 -17.59
C LYS A 26 -2.70 11.37 -18.46
N TRP A 27 -3.45 10.36 -18.00
CA TRP A 27 -4.62 9.89 -18.72
C TRP A 27 -5.80 10.85 -18.59
N ASP A 28 -5.99 11.46 -17.42
CA ASP A 28 -6.97 12.53 -17.21
C ASP A 28 -6.67 13.73 -18.10
N GLU A 29 -5.41 14.15 -18.19
CA GLU A 29 -4.97 15.24 -19.07
C GLU A 29 -5.17 14.90 -20.55
N LYS A 30 -4.88 13.67 -20.97
CA LYS A 30 -4.93 13.27 -22.39
C LYS A 30 -6.33 12.90 -22.87
N TYR A 31 -7.14 12.27 -22.02
CA TYR A 31 -8.41 11.63 -22.38
C TYR A 31 -9.58 12.16 -21.55
N GLY A 32 -9.48 13.34 -20.93
CA GLY A 32 -10.50 13.90 -20.04
C GLY A 32 -11.89 14.05 -20.68
N ASP A 33 -11.94 14.32 -21.99
CA ASP A 33 -13.18 14.43 -22.77
C ASP A 33 -13.58 13.12 -23.50
N ASP A 34 -12.86 12.01 -23.27
CA ASP A 34 -13.18 10.72 -23.90
C ASP A 34 -14.47 10.14 -23.32
N GLU A 35 -15.41 9.75 -24.19
CA GLU A 35 -16.72 9.23 -23.80
C GLU A 35 -16.65 7.95 -22.94
N ARG A 36 -15.56 7.19 -23.03
CA ARG A 36 -15.32 5.98 -22.22
C ARG A 36 -14.84 6.33 -20.81
N GLY A 37 -14.38 7.55 -20.60
CA GLY A 37 -13.66 8.01 -19.42
C GLY A 37 -12.14 7.82 -19.53
N PRO A 38 -11.36 8.72 -18.91
CA PRO A 38 -9.90 8.79 -19.09
C PRO A 38 -9.16 7.53 -18.65
N LEU A 39 -9.61 6.87 -17.57
CA LEU A 39 -9.02 5.61 -17.11
C LEU A 39 -9.17 4.48 -18.16
N VAL A 40 -10.35 4.34 -18.75
CA VAL A 40 -10.65 3.27 -19.71
C VAL A 40 -9.90 3.51 -21.02
N ALA A 41 -9.89 4.75 -21.51
CA ALA A 41 -9.10 5.16 -22.66
C ALA A 41 -7.60 4.95 -22.41
N GLY A 42 -7.14 5.38 -21.23
CA GLY A 42 -5.76 5.24 -20.75
C GLY A 42 -5.27 3.80 -20.78
N ILE A 43 -5.98 2.88 -20.13
CA ILE A 43 -5.60 1.45 -20.12
C ILE A 43 -5.57 0.87 -21.53
N ARG A 44 -6.55 1.20 -22.38
CA ARG A 44 -6.68 0.62 -23.71
C ARG A 44 -5.59 1.07 -24.69
N GLU A 45 -5.08 2.28 -24.50
CA GLU A 45 -4.05 2.88 -25.35
C GLU A 45 -2.66 2.88 -24.69
N CYS A 46 -2.55 2.31 -23.48
CA CYS A 46 -1.29 2.17 -22.76
C CYS A 46 -0.42 1.09 -23.42
N PRO A 47 0.85 1.37 -23.76
CA PRO A 47 1.77 0.33 -24.21
C PRO A 47 1.91 -0.79 -23.17
N ASP A 48 1.97 -2.05 -23.61
CA ASP A 48 2.03 -3.22 -22.71
C ASP A 48 3.10 -3.10 -21.63
N GLN A 49 4.28 -2.60 -21.99
CA GLN A 49 5.38 -2.43 -21.04
C GLN A 49 5.06 -1.40 -19.94
N GLU A 50 4.37 -0.32 -20.28
CA GLU A 50 3.93 0.70 -19.32
C GLU A 50 2.79 0.17 -18.46
N LEU A 51 1.85 -0.57 -19.05
CA LEU A 51 0.76 -1.22 -18.34
C LEU A 51 1.27 -2.25 -17.33
N ILE A 52 2.23 -3.09 -17.72
CA ILE A 52 2.89 -4.05 -16.82
C ILE A 52 3.54 -3.32 -15.64
N ASN A 53 4.26 -2.22 -15.90
CA ASN A 53 4.88 -1.44 -14.84
C ASN A 53 3.85 -0.82 -13.88
N LEU A 54 2.73 -0.31 -14.40
CA LEU A 54 1.63 0.21 -13.58
C LEU A 54 1.05 -0.89 -12.69
N LEU A 55 0.76 -2.07 -13.25
CA LEU A 55 0.21 -3.21 -12.52
C LEU A 55 1.18 -3.72 -11.43
N ILE A 56 2.48 -3.74 -11.70
CA ILE A 56 3.49 -4.10 -10.68
C ILE A 56 3.48 -3.09 -9.52
N ASN A 57 3.37 -1.80 -9.79
CA ASN A 57 3.30 -0.80 -8.72
C ASN A 57 2.00 -0.95 -7.90
N ILE A 58 0.87 -1.24 -8.55
CA ILE A 58 -0.41 -1.51 -7.86
C ILE A 58 -0.28 -2.74 -6.97
N GLN A 59 0.28 -3.84 -7.49
CA GLN A 59 0.49 -5.07 -6.73
C GLN A 59 1.38 -4.84 -5.52
N ARG A 60 2.53 -4.14 -5.70
CA ARG A 60 3.44 -3.81 -4.59
C ARG A 60 2.76 -2.97 -3.52
N LEU A 61 1.96 -1.99 -3.93
CA LEU A 61 1.22 -1.15 -3.00
C LEU A 61 0.20 -1.97 -2.20
N ALA A 62 -0.56 -2.85 -2.86
CA ALA A 62 -1.52 -3.74 -2.22
C ALA A 62 -0.86 -4.68 -1.19
N THR A 63 0.21 -5.38 -1.59
CA THR A 63 0.97 -6.25 -0.68
C THR A 63 1.58 -5.47 0.48
N GLY A 64 2.06 -4.25 0.24
CA GLY A 64 2.55 -3.37 1.31
C GLY A 64 1.48 -3.04 2.35
N TYR A 65 0.26 -2.75 1.92
CA TYR A 65 -0.84 -2.51 2.86
C TYR A 65 -1.24 -3.77 3.65
N GLU A 66 -1.18 -4.95 3.03
CA GLU A 66 -1.39 -6.22 3.74
C GLU A 66 -0.34 -6.42 4.83
N GLN A 67 0.94 -6.19 4.52
CA GLN A 67 2.03 -6.26 5.50
C GLN A 67 1.86 -5.24 6.65
N ILE A 68 1.41 -4.02 6.34
CA ILE A 68 1.11 -3.03 7.38
C ILE A 68 0.00 -3.53 8.30
N LYS A 69 -1.06 -4.12 7.73
CA LYS A 69 -2.16 -4.67 8.51
C LYS A 69 -1.67 -5.80 9.43
N GLU A 70 -0.89 -6.74 8.91
CA GLU A 70 -0.32 -7.83 9.71
C GLU A 70 0.52 -7.32 10.89
N LEU A 71 1.30 -6.24 10.68
CA LEU A 71 2.08 -5.61 11.73
C LEU A 71 1.22 -4.92 12.79
N ILE A 72 0.10 -4.30 12.38
CA ILE A 72 -0.87 -3.69 13.31
C ILE A 72 -1.56 -4.79 14.12
N ASP A 73 -2.08 -5.82 13.46
CA ASP A 73 -2.78 -6.93 14.11
C ASP A 73 -1.85 -7.62 15.14
N ALA A 74 -0.56 -7.80 14.81
CA ALA A 74 0.43 -8.35 15.73
C ALA A 74 0.71 -7.43 16.93
N ALA A 75 0.81 -6.11 16.71
CA ALA A 75 1.03 -5.16 17.79
C ALA A 75 -0.19 -5.08 18.73
N GLU A 76 -1.41 -5.13 18.21
CA GLU A 76 -2.63 -5.17 19.02
C GLU A 76 -2.68 -6.44 19.88
N GLN A 77 -2.34 -7.59 19.30
CA GLN A 77 -2.29 -8.86 20.03
C GLN A 77 -1.22 -8.84 21.16
N GLU A 78 -0.05 -8.25 20.91
CA GLU A 78 1.00 -8.11 21.92
C GLU A 78 0.54 -7.27 23.13
N GLU A 79 -0.22 -6.20 22.90
CA GLU A 79 -0.75 -5.36 23.98
C GLU A 79 -1.84 -6.07 24.78
N VAL A 80 -2.68 -6.89 24.14
CA VAL A 80 -3.66 -7.76 24.83
C VAL A 80 -2.94 -8.79 25.69
N GLU A 81 -1.90 -9.45 25.16
CA GLU A 81 -1.12 -10.43 25.91
C GLU A 81 -0.44 -9.81 27.13
N LYS A 82 0.15 -8.61 27.00
CA LYS A 82 0.72 -7.87 28.13
C LYS A 82 -0.30 -7.58 29.22
N ALA A 83 -1.46 -7.05 28.85
CA ALA A 83 -2.52 -6.74 29.82
C ALA A 83 -3.01 -7.99 30.57
N MET A 84 -3.14 -9.13 29.88
CA MET A 84 -3.49 -10.40 30.54
C MET A 84 -2.40 -10.90 31.49
N THR A 85 -1.13 -10.69 31.15
CA THR A 85 0.00 -11.12 32.01
C THR A 85 0.13 -10.22 33.24
N GLU A 86 -0.12 -8.91 33.10
CA GLU A 86 -0.15 -7.96 34.23
C GLU A 86 -1.31 -8.26 35.20
N ASP A 87 -2.49 -8.63 34.71
CA ASP A 87 -3.62 -9.03 35.55
C ASP A 87 -3.38 -10.37 36.29
N GLU A 88 -2.62 -11.32 35.70
CA GLU A 88 -2.27 -12.59 36.34
C GLU A 88 -1.21 -12.44 37.46
N GLU A 89 -0.30 -11.47 37.36
CA GLU A 89 0.69 -11.18 38.42
C GLU A 89 0.05 -10.53 39.68
N ASP A 90 -1.10 -9.87 39.54
CA ASP A 90 -1.84 -9.26 40.65
C ASP A 90 -2.71 -10.26 41.46
N GLU A 91 -2.97 -11.46 40.95
CA GLU A 91 -3.74 -12.52 41.65
C GLU A 91 -2.87 -13.46 42.53
N GLU A 92 -1.53 -13.28 42.57
CA GLU A 92 -0.60 -14.11 43.35
C GLU A 92 -0.31 -13.62 44.80
N PHE A 93 -1.14 -12.76 45.40
CA PHE A 93 -1.01 -12.27 46.79
C PHE A 93 -2.16 -12.62 47.75
#